data_AF-A0A9X5CII9-F1
#
_entry.id   AF-A0A9X5CII9-F1
#
_cell.length_a   1.000
_cell.length_b   1.000
_cell.length_c   1.000
_cell.angle_alpha   90.00
_cell.angle_beta   90.00
_cell.angle_gamma   90.00
#
_symmetry.space_group_name_H-M   'P 1'
#
loop_
_entity.id
_entity.type
_entity.pdbx_description
1 polymer ?
#
loop_
_entity_poly.entity_id
_entity_poly.type
_entity_poly.pdbx_seq_one_letter_code
_entity_poly.pdbx_strand_id
1 'polypeptide(L)'
;MSINAYVTGYANVKKQKAASYLPPSCVLIDGGEFQFPVDEPPDPERLVMVLTTYGRFDYEGRPETPPYDSTFLSFDFTPVKATMVLKQIGPMRIDARMEMSYSDLFTTTVTYVRVPLIAQVTALEVNGVPLDVGPSCRTEKSLTSVEPDPATHPGDHVVLYGKAEQAIGEDVVGYTLLTGGPLAGKVTIPAFTGCGTGGEDLDPLLTASVSGPGNHIKQVQGQTCTPLVPVFETPETRGQCTEDLQPFQIPVAER
;
A
#
# COMPACT_ATOMS: atom_id res chain seq x y z
N MET A 1 2.63 17.65 8.94
CA MET A 1 2.82 17.81 7.49
C MET A 1 1.60 17.23 6.77
N SER A 2 1.04 17.88 5.73
CA SER A 2 -0.09 17.33 4.95
C SER A 2 0.31 17.25 3.48
N ILE A 3 0.37 16.02 2.95
CA ILE A 3 0.82 15.71 1.60
C ILE A 3 -0.10 14.66 0.96
N ASN A 4 -0.11 14.57 -0.36
CA ASN A 4 -0.80 13.51 -1.08
C ASN A 4 0.17 12.79 -2.01
N ALA A 5 -0.12 11.52 -2.29
CA ALA A 5 0.68 10.67 -3.16
C ALA A 5 -0.23 9.74 -3.95
N TYR A 6 0.21 9.32 -5.13
CA TYR A 6 -0.35 8.14 -5.78
C TYR A 6 0.47 6.90 -5.43
N VAL A 7 -0.20 5.76 -5.30
CA VAL A 7 0.42 4.45 -5.19
C VAL A 7 -0.17 3.48 -6.20
N THR A 8 0.63 2.61 -6.78
CA THR A 8 0.19 1.55 -7.72
C THR A 8 1.10 0.33 -7.55
N GLY A 9 0.75 -0.82 -8.13
CA GLY A 9 1.62 -1.98 -8.00
C GLY A 9 1.02 -3.28 -8.51
N TYR A 10 1.58 -4.39 -8.03
CA TYR A 10 1.04 -5.72 -8.25
C TYR A 10 0.93 -6.48 -6.93
N ALA A 11 -0.12 -7.30 -6.83
CA ALA A 11 -0.33 -8.24 -5.74
C ALA A 11 -0.54 -9.65 -6.31
N ASN A 12 0.28 -10.61 -5.89
CA ASN A 12 0.17 -11.98 -6.33
C ASN A 12 -1.01 -12.68 -5.67
N VAL A 13 -1.67 -13.56 -6.42
CA VAL A 13 -2.59 -14.57 -5.90
C VAL A 13 -1.89 -15.92 -6.06
N LYS A 14 -1.13 -16.32 -5.04
CA LYS A 14 -0.16 -17.42 -5.12
C LYS A 14 -0.82 -18.74 -5.54
N LYS A 15 -2.00 -19.05 -4.98
CA LYS A 15 -2.76 -20.27 -5.32
C LYS A 15 -3.10 -20.38 -6.81
N GLN A 16 -3.30 -19.23 -7.46
CA GLN A 16 -3.71 -19.13 -8.85
C GLN A 16 -2.54 -18.85 -9.80
N LYS A 17 -1.30 -18.78 -9.28
CA LYS A 17 -0.09 -18.42 -10.04
C LYS A 17 -0.28 -17.13 -10.86
N ALA A 18 -1.05 -16.20 -10.31
CA ALA A 18 -1.46 -14.97 -10.97
C ALA A 18 -0.98 -13.74 -10.21
N ALA A 19 -1.00 -12.60 -10.89
CA ALA A 19 -0.75 -11.28 -10.33
C ALA A 19 -1.90 -10.34 -10.69
N SER A 20 -2.41 -9.62 -9.70
CA SER A 20 -3.43 -8.59 -9.86
C SER A 20 -2.74 -7.23 -9.94
N TYR A 21 -3.12 -6.42 -10.91
CA TYR A 21 -2.70 -5.03 -10.97
C TYR A 21 -3.47 -4.21 -9.94
N LEU A 22 -2.76 -3.40 -9.17
CA LEU A 22 -3.33 -2.42 -8.25
C LEU A 22 -3.30 -1.05 -8.95
N PRO A 23 -4.45 -0.45 -9.27
CA PRO A 23 -4.49 0.81 -10.00
C PRO A 23 -3.91 1.95 -9.17
N PRO A 24 -3.55 3.08 -9.81
CA PRO A 24 -3.18 4.29 -9.10
C PRO A 24 -4.27 4.66 -8.09
N SER A 25 -3.91 4.67 -6.82
CA SER A 25 -4.77 4.98 -5.70
C SER A 25 -4.22 6.21 -4.99
N CYS A 26 -5.05 7.21 -4.73
CA CYS A 26 -4.64 8.38 -3.97
C CYS A 26 -4.50 8.02 -2.50
N VAL A 27 -3.43 8.46 -1.87
CA VAL A 27 -3.20 8.39 -0.44
C VAL A 27 -2.97 9.81 0.07
N LEU A 28 -3.81 10.23 1.01
CA LEU A 28 -3.63 11.45 1.78
C LEU A 28 -2.82 11.10 3.02
N ILE A 29 -1.69 11.77 3.22
CA ILE A 29 -0.79 11.55 4.35
C ILE A 29 -0.78 12.82 5.18
N ASP A 30 -1.09 12.69 6.46
CA ASP A 30 -1.19 13.83 7.37
C ASP A 30 -0.51 13.58 8.72
N GLY A 31 -0.04 14.68 9.29
CA GLY A 31 0.70 14.72 10.54
C GLY A 31 2.15 14.24 10.41
N GLY A 32 2.81 14.18 11.56
CA GLY A 32 4.19 13.74 11.69
C GLY A 32 5.22 14.82 11.37
N GLU A 33 6.29 14.78 12.15
CA GLU A 33 7.55 15.51 11.95
C GLU A 33 8.68 14.56 12.36
N PHE A 34 9.87 14.72 11.79
CA PHE A 34 11.03 13.97 12.25
C PHE A 34 11.43 14.44 13.65
N GLN A 35 11.65 13.49 14.54
CA GLN A 35 11.98 13.71 15.94
C GLN A 35 13.16 12.83 16.33
N PHE A 36 13.90 13.24 17.36
CA PHE A 36 14.89 12.36 17.99
C PHE A 36 14.15 11.24 18.74
N PRO A 37 14.60 9.98 18.65
CA PRO A 37 14.02 8.91 19.46
C PRO A 37 14.23 9.19 20.94
N VAL A 38 13.16 9.19 21.73
CA VAL A 38 13.20 9.52 23.17
C VAL A 38 13.63 8.34 24.05
N ASP A 39 13.44 7.12 23.56
CA ASP A 39 13.69 5.87 24.29
C ASP A 39 15.06 5.26 23.96
N GLU A 40 15.87 5.96 23.17
CA GLU A 40 17.19 5.50 22.73
C GLU A 40 18.27 6.52 23.13
N PRO A 41 19.43 6.09 23.65
CA PRO A 41 20.54 7.00 23.87
C PRO A 41 21.07 7.56 22.54
N PRO A 42 21.61 8.79 22.51
CA PRO A 42 22.23 9.34 21.30
C PRO A 42 23.38 8.46 20.81
N ASP A 43 23.45 8.26 19.49
CA ASP A 43 24.56 7.56 18.83
C ASP A 43 25.71 8.55 18.56
N PRO A 44 26.95 8.29 19.02
CA PRO A 44 28.08 9.18 18.79
C PRO A 44 28.57 9.21 17.33
N GLU A 45 28.22 8.21 16.52
CA GLU A 45 28.64 8.08 15.11
C GLU A 45 27.53 8.48 14.14
N ARG A 46 26.27 8.54 14.59
CA ARG A 46 25.10 8.77 13.73
C ARG A 46 24.07 9.73 14.32
N LEU A 47 23.43 10.48 13.45
CA LEU A 47 22.15 11.13 13.71
C LEU A 47 21.03 10.14 13.45
N VAL A 48 20.18 9.89 14.45
CA VAL A 48 18.96 9.09 14.31
C VAL A 48 17.74 9.99 14.43
N MET A 49 16.83 9.89 13.48
CA MET A 49 15.53 10.54 13.55
C MET A 49 14.42 9.54 13.21
N VAL A 50 13.29 9.68 13.88
CA VAL A 50 12.09 8.87 13.68
C VAL A 50 10.93 9.76 13.26
N LEU A 51 10.06 9.22 12.41
CA LEU A 51 8.84 9.85 11.96
C LEU A 51 7.70 8.85 12.09
N THR A 52 6.62 9.27 12.72
CA THR A 52 5.32 8.60 12.65
C THR A 52 4.33 9.54 12.00
N THR A 53 3.67 9.07 10.95
CA THR A 53 2.59 9.79 10.25
C THR A 53 1.48 8.83 9.87
N TYR A 54 0.35 9.35 9.38
CA TYR A 54 -0.82 8.56 9.07
C TYR A 54 -1.32 8.82 7.65
N GLY A 55 -1.63 7.74 6.94
CA GLY A 55 -2.23 7.76 5.62
C GLY A 55 -3.72 7.44 5.63
N ARG A 56 -4.38 7.79 4.53
CA ARG A 56 -5.73 7.35 4.20
C ARG A 56 -5.83 7.21 2.69
N PHE A 57 -6.34 6.08 2.21
CA PHE A 57 -6.80 6.02 0.82
C PHE A 57 -7.90 7.07 0.60
N ASP A 58 -7.97 7.63 -0.60
CA ASP A 58 -9.03 8.57 -0.95
C ASP A 58 -9.51 8.29 -2.37
N TYR A 59 -10.63 7.58 -2.46
CA TYR A 59 -11.36 7.37 -3.70
C TYR A 59 -12.78 7.91 -3.52
N GLU A 60 -13.08 9.02 -4.20
CA GLU A 60 -14.37 9.72 -4.07
C GLU A 60 -14.72 10.04 -2.61
N GLY A 61 -13.71 10.44 -1.82
CA GLY A 61 -13.86 10.76 -0.40
C GLY A 61 -14.02 9.55 0.54
N ARG A 62 -13.83 8.33 0.03
CA ARG A 62 -13.91 7.08 0.81
C ARG A 62 -12.51 6.49 1.06
N PRO A 63 -12.28 5.86 2.24
CA PRO A 63 -11.01 5.23 2.59
C PRO A 63 -10.84 3.87 1.88
N GLU A 64 -10.76 3.90 0.57
CA GLU A 64 -10.66 2.71 -0.28
C GLU A 64 -9.91 3.00 -1.58
N THR A 65 -9.46 1.95 -2.26
CA THR A 65 -8.90 2.06 -3.61
C THR A 65 -10.01 2.27 -4.64
N PRO A 66 -9.69 2.76 -5.84
CA PRO A 66 -10.58 2.59 -6.99
C PRO A 66 -10.90 1.09 -7.22
N PRO A 67 -12.08 0.75 -7.77
CA PRO A 67 -12.37 -0.60 -8.22
C PRO A 67 -11.35 -1.08 -9.27
N TYR A 68 -10.92 -2.33 -9.16
CA TYR A 68 -9.95 -2.91 -10.08
C TYR A 68 -10.24 -4.36 -10.41
N ASP A 69 -9.90 -4.75 -11.63
CA ASP A 69 -10.08 -6.11 -12.13
C ASP A 69 -8.87 -6.98 -11.80
N SER A 70 -9.15 -8.18 -11.29
CA SER A 70 -8.22 -9.29 -11.21
C SER A 70 -8.72 -10.44 -12.08
N THR A 71 -7.83 -10.99 -12.89
CA THR A 71 -8.15 -12.10 -13.79
C THR A 71 -7.16 -13.23 -13.57
N PHE A 72 -7.68 -14.44 -13.37
CA PHE A 72 -6.88 -15.64 -13.17
C PHE A 72 -7.65 -16.89 -13.57
N LEU A 73 -6.94 -18.02 -13.68
CA LEU A 73 -7.55 -19.32 -13.94
C LEU A 73 -7.81 -20.04 -12.62
N SER A 74 -9.06 -20.00 -12.14
CA SER A 74 -9.44 -20.77 -10.96
C SER A 74 -9.17 -22.25 -11.19
N PHE A 75 -8.38 -22.84 -10.29
CA PHE A 75 -7.91 -24.22 -10.33
C PHE A 75 -7.14 -24.58 -11.61
N ASP A 76 -6.45 -23.62 -12.23
CA ASP A 76 -5.69 -23.77 -13.48
C ASP A 76 -6.53 -24.07 -14.75
N PHE A 77 -7.87 -23.96 -14.72
CA PHE A 77 -8.69 -24.26 -15.91
C PHE A 77 -9.89 -23.32 -16.16
N THR A 78 -10.49 -22.73 -15.13
CA THR A 78 -11.67 -21.87 -15.32
C THR A 78 -11.29 -20.40 -15.30
N PRO A 79 -11.52 -19.64 -16.38
CA PRO A 79 -11.30 -18.19 -16.36
C PRO A 79 -12.22 -17.52 -15.34
N VAL A 80 -11.63 -16.72 -14.45
CA VAL A 80 -12.34 -15.90 -13.48
C VAL A 80 -11.89 -14.46 -13.62
N LYS A 81 -12.86 -13.56 -13.66
CA LYS A 81 -12.66 -12.12 -13.54
C LYS A 81 -13.39 -11.63 -12.30
N ALA A 82 -12.67 -10.99 -11.39
CA ALA A 82 -13.24 -10.41 -10.18
C ALA A 82 -12.92 -8.91 -10.14
N THR A 83 -13.93 -8.07 -9.96
CA THR A 83 -13.74 -6.65 -9.68
C THR A 83 -13.73 -6.45 -8.16
N MET A 84 -12.64 -5.87 -7.65
CA MET A 84 -12.37 -5.76 -6.22
C MET A 84 -12.10 -4.32 -5.80
N VAL A 85 -12.30 -4.06 -4.51
CA VAL A 85 -11.91 -2.83 -3.82
C VAL A 85 -11.18 -3.22 -2.54
N LEU A 86 -10.06 -2.56 -2.23
CA LEU A 86 -9.43 -2.67 -0.92
C LEU A 86 -9.96 -1.55 -0.02
N LYS A 87 -10.66 -1.94 1.05
CA LYS A 87 -11.23 -1.01 2.02
C LYS A 87 -10.34 -0.91 3.25
N GLN A 88 -9.94 0.31 3.58
CA GLN A 88 -9.21 0.59 4.80
C GLN A 88 -10.18 0.60 5.99
N ILE A 89 -9.95 -0.28 6.96
CA ILE A 89 -10.81 -0.46 8.15
C ILE A 89 -10.20 0.09 9.44
N GLY A 90 -9.04 0.73 9.35
CA GLY A 90 -8.30 1.33 10.46
C GLY A 90 -7.27 2.33 9.96
N PRO A 91 -6.45 2.93 10.83
CA PRO A 91 -5.42 3.87 10.40
C PRO A 91 -4.37 3.19 9.52
N MET A 92 -3.94 3.84 8.44
CA MET A 92 -2.68 3.51 7.77
C MET A 92 -1.57 4.22 8.53
N ARG A 93 -0.78 3.51 9.31
CA ARG A 93 0.34 4.07 10.06
C ARG A 93 1.62 3.94 9.24
N ILE A 94 2.41 4.99 9.18
CA ILE A 94 3.69 5.03 8.47
C ILE A 94 4.76 5.40 9.48
N ASP A 95 5.70 4.49 9.71
CA ASP A 95 6.82 4.68 10.62
C ASP A 95 8.13 4.67 9.82
N ALA A 96 8.86 5.77 9.83
CA ALA A 96 10.17 5.87 9.19
C ALA A 96 11.27 6.12 10.22
N ARG A 97 12.40 5.45 10.05
CA ARG A 97 13.63 5.67 10.80
C ARG A 97 14.73 6.08 9.83
N MET A 98 15.25 7.28 10.01
CA MET A 98 16.39 7.81 9.30
C MET A 98 17.63 7.70 10.18
N GLU A 99 18.72 7.19 9.61
CA GLU A 99 20.06 7.21 10.21
C GLU A 99 21.01 7.90 9.25
N MET A 100 21.76 8.90 9.73
CA MET A 100 22.76 9.62 8.97
C MET A 100 24.11 9.53 9.67
N SER A 101 25.13 9.03 8.97
CA SER A 101 26.50 8.95 9.47
C SER A 101 27.15 10.34 9.58
N TYR A 102 27.84 10.66 10.67
CA TYR A 102 28.51 11.97 10.80
C TYR A 102 29.80 12.08 9.97
N SER A 103 30.44 10.96 9.61
CA SER A 103 31.75 10.97 8.94
C SER A 103 31.65 11.26 7.44
N ASP A 104 30.57 10.79 6.80
CA ASP A 104 30.35 10.86 5.35
C ASP A 104 28.95 11.33 4.96
N LEU A 105 28.10 11.68 5.94
CA LEU A 105 26.70 12.09 5.78
C LEU A 105 25.85 11.09 4.96
N PHE A 106 26.28 9.84 4.87
CA PHE A 106 25.50 8.80 4.23
C PHE A 106 24.23 8.56 5.03
N THR A 107 23.08 8.64 4.36
CA THR A 107 21.77 8.54 4.99
C THR A 107 21.07 7.26 4.54
N THR A 108 20.57 6.50 5.50
CA THR A 108 19.67 5.37 5.26
C THR A 108 18.31 5.68 5.90
N THR A 109 17.24 5.40 5.18
CA THR A 109 15.89 5.46 5.73
C THR A 109 15.21 4.11 5.58
N VAL A 110 14.64 3.59 6.66
CA VAL A 110 13.78 2.40 6.65
C VAL A 110 12.37 2.84 7.00
N THR A 111 11.38 2.41 6.22
CA THR A 111 9.97 2.71 6.46
C THR A 111 9.13 1.45 6.51
N TYR A 112 8.21 1.39 7.47
CA TYR A 112 7.14 0.43 7.54
C TYR A 112 5.79 1.13 7.37
N VAL A 113 4.98 0.66 6.43
CA VAL A 113 3.59 1.06 6.25
C VAL A 113 2.70 -0.06 6.76
N ARG A 114 1.83 0.26 7.72
CA ARG A 114 0.92 -0.69 8.37
C ARG A 114 -0.51 -0.26 8.09
N VAL A 115 -1.28 -1.11 7.42
CA VAL A 115 -2.66 -0.77 7.03
C VAL A 115 -3.62 -1.95 7.20
N PRO A 116 -4.66 -1.82 8.03
CA PRO A 116 -5.75 -2.78 8.07
C PRO A 116 -6.62 -2.67 6.81
N LEU A 117 -6.70 -3.74 6.03
CA LEU A 117 -7.42 -3.76 4.75
C LEU A 117 -8.36 -4.94 4.68
N ILE A 118 -9.57 -4.74 4.15
CA ILE A 118 -10.47 -5.80 3.72
C ILE A 118 -10.54 -5.79 2.20
N ALA A 119 -10.44 -6.97 1.58
CA ALA A 119 -10.72 -7.12 0.15
C ALA A 119 -12.23 -7.38 -0.02
N GLN A 120 -12.90 -6.52 -0.77
CA GLN A 120 -14.31 -6.68 -1.11
C GLN A 120 -14.44 -7.00 -2.60
N VAL A 121 -15.17 -8.06 -2.94
CA VAL A 121 -15.54 -8.40 -4.32
C VAL A 121 -16.86 -7.71 -4.62
N THR A 122 -16.90 -6.98 -5.73
CA THR A 122 -18.08 -6.20 -6.16
C THR A 122 -18.73 -6.77 -7.41
N ALA A 123 -17.96 -7.48 -8.23
CA ALA A 123 -18.46 -8.24 -9.37
C ALA A 123 -17.59 -9.48 -9.58
N LEU A 124 -18.21 -10.55 -10.06
CA LEU A 124 -17.54 -11.81 -10.36
C LEU A 124 -18.08 -12.36 -11.69
N GLU A 125 -17.19 -12.77 -12.57
CA GLU A 125 -17.51 -13.51 -13.78
C GLU A 125 -16.72 -14.82 -13.79
N VAL A 126 -17.42 -15.92 -14.04
CA VAL A 126 -16.82 -17.26 -14.14
C VAL A 126 -17.14 -17.80 -15.53
N ASN A 127 -16.10 -18.07 -16.32
CA ASN A 127 -16.24 -18.53 -17.70
C ASN A 127 -17.14 -17.61 -18.56
N GLY A 128 -17.03 -16.29 -18.35
CA GLY A 128 -17.83 -15.28 -19.04
C GLY A 128 -19.28 -15.17 -18.56
N VAL A 129 -19.68 -15.92 -17.53
CA VAL A 129 -21.01 -15.82 -16.92
C VAL A 129 -20.90 -14.97 -15.65
N PRO A 130 -21.61 -13.83 -15.57
CA PRO A 130 -21.69 -13.05 -14.35
C PRO A 130 -22.36 -13.83 -13.22
N LEU A 131 -21.74 -13.83 -12.04
CA LEU A 131 -22.27 -14.36 -10.80
C LEU A 131 -22.51 -13.21 -9.83
N ASP A 132 -23.71 -13.16 -9.25
CA ASP A 132 -24.04 -12.16 -8.24
C ASP A 132 -23.50 -12.58 -6.88
N VAL A 133 -22.45 -11.90 -6.44
CA VAL A 133 -21.79 -12.10 -5.14
C VAL A 133 -22.49 -11.37 -4.01
N GLY A 134 -23.47 -10.50 -4.30
CA GLY A 134 -24.13 -9.68 -3.29
C GLY A 134 -23.24 -8.56 -2.72
N PRO A 135 -23.85 -7.59 -1.99
CA PRO A 135 -23.15 -6.39 -1.54
C PRO A 135 -22.19 -6.62 -0.37
N SER A 136 -22.27 -7.79 0.29
CA SER A 136 -21.52 -8.10 1.50
C SER A 136 -20.27 -8.94 1.26
N CYS A 137 -19.98 -9.34 0.01
CA CYS A 137 -18.92 -10.28 -0.30
C CYS A 137 -17.52 -9.71 -0.05
N ARG A 138 -16.86 -10.17 1.02
CA ARG A 138 -15.57 -9.62 1.45
C ARG A 138 -14.76 -10.61 2.26
N THR A 139 -13.49 -10.30 2.51
CA THR A 139 -12.72 -11.04 3.51
C THR A 139 -13.32 -10.90 4.91
N GLU A 140 -13.41 -11.99 5.67
CA GLU A 140 -14.03 -12.04 7.00
C GLU A 140 -13.34 -11.12 8.02
N LYS A 141 -12.05 -10.85 7.78
CA LYS A 141 -11.18 -9.99 8.58
C LYS A 141 -10.17 -9.29 7.69
N SER A 142 -9.33 -8.47 8.33
CA SER A 142 -8.24 -7.77 7.66
C SER A 142 -7.24 -8.74 7.03
N LEU A 143 -6.65 -8.35 5.90
CA LEU A 143 -5.45 -8.99 5.37
C LEU A 143 -4.31 -8.85 6.39
N THR A 144 -3.48 -9.88 6.51
CA THR A 144 -2.41 -9.91 7.51
C THR A 144 -1.04 -10.09 6.88
N SER A 145 -0.03 -9.43 7.42
CA SER A 145 1.38 -9.70 7.13
C SER A 145 2.09 -10.19 8.39
N VAL A 146 3.30 -10.71 8.22
CA VAL A 146 4.18 -10.91 9.39
C VAL A 146 4.62 -9.54 9.89
N GLU A 147 4.23 -9.20 11.11
CA GLU A 147 4.66 -7.96 11.76
C GLU A 147 6.06 -8.15 12.39
N PRO A 148 7.06 -7.33 12.04
CA PRO A 148 8.39 -7.41 12.64
C PRO A 148 8.42 -7.03 14.13
N ASP A 149 7.51 -6.17 14.61
CA ASP A 149 7.38 -5.82 16.03
C ASP A 149 5.93 -5.92 16.52
N PRO A 150 5.44 -7.15 16.81
CA PRO A 150 4.05 -7.38 17.19
C PRO A 150 3.72 -6.90 18.60
N ALA A 151 4.73 -6.62 19.44
CA ALA A 151 4.51 -6.11 20.79
C ALA A 151 4.05 -4.64 20.75
N THR A 152 4.67 -3.84 19.87
CA THR A 152 4.33 -2.43 19.66
C THR A 152 3.17 -2.25 18.69
N HIS A 153 3.03 -3.16 17.71
CA HIS A 153 2.02 -3.08 16.66
C HIS A 153 1.12 -4.32 16.63
N PRO A 154 0.25 -4.52 17.63
CA PRO A 154 -0.66 -5.64 17.65
C PRO A 154 -1.81 -5.47 16.64
N GLY A 155 -2.37 -6.59 16.18
CA GLY A 155 -3.56 -6.63 15.34
C GLY A 155 -3.32 -7.15 13.92
N ASP A 156 -4.41 -7.25 13.16
CA ASP A 156 -4.40 -7.76 11.78
C ASP A 156 -4.23 -6.58 10.80
N HIS A 157 -3.06 -6.47 10.18
CA HIS A 157 -2.75 -5.46 9.17
C HIS A 157 -1.77 -5.96 8.11
N VAL A 158 -1.79 -5.30 6.95
CA VAL A 158 -0.77 -5.42 5.93
C VAL A 158 0.46 -4.62 6.35
N VAL A 159 1.65 -5.19 6.15
CA VAL A 159 2.93 -4.53 6.37
C VAL A 159 3.65 -4.42 5.02
N LEU A 160 3.97 -3.20 4.61
CA LEU A 160 4.89 -2.94 3.50
C LEU A 160 6.18 -2.32 4.04
N TYR A 161 7.29 -2.75 3.49
CA TYR A 161 8.64 -2.31 3.83
C TYR A 161 9.26 -1.53 2.67
N GLY A 162 9.89 -0.41 2.99
CA GLY A 162 10.69 0.39 2.08
C GLY A 162 12.04 0.73 2.70
N LYS A 163 13.06 0.80 1.86
CA LYS A 163 14.40 1.27 2.23
C LYS A 163 14.86 2.30 1.22
N ALA A 164 15.49 3.36 1.69
CA ALA A 164 16.22 4.31 0.87
C ALA A 164 17.65 4.51 1.38
N GLU A 165 18.53 4.87 0.45
CA GLU A 165 19.92 5.23 0.67
C GLU A 165 20.21 6.53 -0.08
N GLN A 166 21.01 7.40 0.53
CA GLN A 166 21.44 8.66 -0.06
C GLN A 166 22.88 8.99 0.34
N ALA A 167 23.74 9.16 -0.67
CA ALA A 167 25.05 9.76 -0.53
C ALA A 167 25.01 11.27 -0.79
N ILE A 168 25.99 12.01 -0.27
CA ILE A 168 26.09 13.46 -0.49
C ILE A 168 26.17 13.75 -2.00
N GLY A 169 25.29 14.64 -2.47
CA GLY A 169 25.30 15.11 -3.86
C GLY A 169 24.69 14.11 -4.86
N GLU A 170 24.17 12.99 -4.39
CA GLU A 170 23.45 12.01 -5.19
C GLU A 170 21.94 12.06 -4.91
N ASP A 171 21.16 11.64 -5.91
CA ASP A 171 19.73 11.45 -5.77
C ASP A 171 19.45 10.28 -4.82
N VAL A 172 18.34 10.36 -4.09
CA VAL A 172 17.91 9.28 -3.20
C VAL A 172 17.55 8.04 -4.02
N VAL A 173 18.06 6.88 -3.62
CA VAL A 173 17.72 5.58 -4.21
C VAL A 173 16.85 4.79 -3.24
N GLY A 174 15.68 4.36 -3.69
CA GLY A 174 14.74 3.57 -2.91
C GLY A 174 13.54 4.36 -2.42
N TYR A 175 12.93 3.92 -1.32
CA TYR A 175 11.70 4.52 -0.79
C TYR A 175 11.96 5.55 0.32
N THR A 176 11.49 6.78 0.11
CA THR A 176 11.22 7.72 1.19
C THR A 176 9.79 8.20 1.11
N LEU A 177 9.28 8.73 2.22
CA LEU A 177 7.93 9.28 2.26
C LEU A 177 7.71 10.39 1.23
N LEU A 178 8.70 11.26 1.00
CA LEU A 178 8.57 12.45 0.16
C LEU A 178 8.83 12.18 -1.32
N THR A 179 9.88 11.42 -1.61
CA THR A 179 10.29 11.11 -3.00
C THR A 179 9.52 9.93 -3.58
N GLY A 180 8.84 9.13 -2.74
CA GLY A 180 8.25 7.87 -3.14
C GLY A 180 9.31 6.79 -3.33
N GLY A 181 8.95 5.74 -4.08
CA GLY A 181 9.79 4.57 -4.33
C GLY A 181 9.07 3.24 -4.08
N PRO A 182 9.79 2.12 -4.17
CA PRO A 182 9.21 0.79 -4.02
C PRO A 182 8.98 0.40 -2.56
N LEU A 183 7.79 -0.14 -2.29
CA LEU A 183 7.37 -0.75 -1.04
C LEU A 183 7.00 -2.21 -1.31
N ALA A 184 7.44 -3.13 -0.46
CA ALA A 184 7.19 -4.56 -0.66
C ALA A 184 6.73 -5.25 0.61
N GLY A 185 5.87 -6.27 0.45
CA GLY A 185 5.33 -7.05 1.56
C GLY A 185 4.87 -8.43 1.16
N LYS A 186 4.44 -9.22 2.15
CA LYS A 186 3.80 -10.52 1.93
C LYS A 186 2.55 -10.59 2.80
N VAL A 187 1.42 -10.81 2.17
CA VAL A 187 0.12 -10.87 2.82
C VAL A 187 -0.47 -12.27 2.84
N THR A 188 -1.31 -12.50 3.84
CA THR A 188 -2.25 -13.61 3.94
C THR A 188 -3.64 -13.06 3.69
N ILE A 189 -4.33 -13.66 2.72
CA ILE A 189 -5.73 -13.36 2.44
C ILE A 189 -6.56 -14.33 3.30
N PRO A 190 -7.39 -13.85 4.25
CA PRO A 190 -8.23 -14.71 5.07
C PRO A 190 -9.44 -15.22 4.27
N ALA A 191 -10.33 -15.99 4.91
CA ALA A 191 -11.53 -16.51 4.23
C ALA A 191 -12.45 -15.37 3.79
N PHE A 192 -13.28 -15.65 2.78
CA PHE A 192 -14.36 -14.78 2.34
C PHE A 192 -15.65 -15.11 3.09
N THR A 193 -16.48 -14.08 3.26
CA THR A 193 -17.80 -14.21 3.88
C THR A 193 -18.82 -13.30 3.19
N GLY A 194 -20.09 -13.71 3.23
CA GLY A 194 -21.22 -12.91 2.75
C GLY A 194 -21.31 -12.83 1.23
N CYS A 195 -20.77 -13.83 0.54
CA CYS A 195 -20.74 -13.94 -0.91
C CYS A 195 -21.85 -14.85 -1.43
N GLY A 196 -22.61 -14.35 -2.39
CA GLY A 196 -23.72 -15.04 -3.05
C GLY A 196 -25.06 -14.34 -2.81
N THR A 197 -26.05 -14.71 -3.63
CA THR A 197 -27.44 -14.25 -3.53
C THR A 197 -28.40 -15.40 -3.81
N GLY A 198 -29.70 -15.22 -3.52
CA GLY A 198 -30.72 -16.20 -3.89
C GLY A 198 -30.61 -17.58 -3.19
N GLY A 199 -29.84 -17.67 -2.10
CA GLY A 199 -29.62 -18.92 -1.36
C GLY A 199 -28.38 -19.71 -1.78
N GLU A 200 -27.63 -19.22 -2.77
CA GLU A 200 -26.31 -19.76 -3.11
C GLU A 200 -25.24 -19.19 -2.16
N ASP A 201 -24.34 -20.06 -1.69
CA ASP A 201 -23.20 -19.69 -0.84
C ASP A 201 -21.90 -19.81 -1.66
N LEU A 202 -21.30 -18.65 -1.97
CA LEU A 202 -20.07 -18.55 -2.74
C LEU A 202 -18.83 -18.38 -1.82
N ASP A 203 -19.00 -18.32 -0.51
CA ASP A 203 -17.91 -18.17 0.47
C ASP A 203 -16.85 -19.27 0.32
N PRO A 204 -17.22 -20.57 0.23
CA PRO A 204 -16.24 -21.64 0.08
C PRO A 204 -15.49 -21.57 -1.24
N LEU A 205 -16.16 -21.16 -2.32
CA LEU A 205 -15.56 -21.09 -3.66
C LEU A 205 -14.47 -20.01 -3.71
N LEU A 206 -14.77 -18.80 -3.23
CA LEU A 206 -13.81 -17.70 -3.20
C LEU A 206 -12.67 -18.00 -2.22
N THR A 207 -13.00 -18.52 -1.04
CA THR A 207 -12.01 -18.92 -0.03
C THR A 207 -11.04 -19.99 -0.55
N ALA A 208 -11.57 -21.03 -1.20
CA ALA A 208 -10.73 -22.08 -1.78
C ALA A 208 -9.79 -21.51 -2.86
N SER A 209 -10.29 -20.58 -3.66
CA SER A 209 -9.58 -20.01 -4.80
C SER A 209 -8.42 -19.10 -4.38
N VAL A 210 -8.66 -18.08 -3.55
CA VAL A 210 -7.67 -17.00 -3.37
C VAL A 210 -7.09 -16.89 -1.97
N SER A 211 -7.78 -17.39 -0.93
CA SER A 211 -7.35 -17.24 0.45
C SER A 211 -6.12 -18.09 0.77
N GLY A 212 -5.22 -17.56 1.59
CA GLY A 212 -4.00 -18.25 2.01
C GLY A 212 -2.81 -17.30 2.16
N PRO A 213 -1.68 -17.80 2.70
CA PRO A 213 -0.50 -17.00 2.97
C PRO A 213 0.43 -16.86 1.77
N GLY A 214 1.34 -15.88 1.86
CA GLY A 214 2.49 -15.77 0.96
C GLY A 214 2.18 -15.07 -0.38
N ASN A 215 1.11 -14.29 -0.43
CA ASN A 215 0.79 -13.41 -1.55
C ASN A 215 1.73 -12.20 -1.48
N HIS A 216 2.65 -12.08 -2.45
CA HIS A 216 3.58 -10.96 -2.48
C HIS A 216 2.89 -9.70 -3.00
N ILE A 217 3.18 -8.56 -2.38
CA ILE A 217 2.76 -7.23 -2.87
C ILE A 217 4.03 -6.44 -3.13
N LYS A 218 4.11 -5.83 -4.32
CA LYS A 218 5.09 -4.80 -4.67
C LYS A 218 4.33 -3.57 -5.14
N GLN A 219 4.44 -2.50 -4.38
CA GLN A 219 3.82 -1.21 -4.62
C GLN A 219 4.91 -0.19 -4.93
N VAL A 220 4.60 0.80 -5.76
CA VAL A 220 5.41 1.97 -6.01
C VAL A 220 4.59 3.18 -5.60
N GLN A 221 5.15 3.99 -4.71
CA GLN A 221 4.63 5.31 -4.41
C GLN A 221 5.30 6.34 -5.32
N GLY A 222 4.53 7.27 -5.87
CA GLY A 222 5.05 8.42 -6.60
C GLY A 222 5.61 9.51 -5.66
N GLN A 223 6.20 10.53 -6.26
CA GLN A 223 6.58 11.74 -5.51
C GLN A 223 5.34 12.40 -4.88
N THR A 224 5.49 12.98 -3.68
CA THR A 224 4.36 13.55 -2.94
C THR A 224 4.15 15.03 -3.21
N CYS A 225 2.94 15.46 -3.55
CA CYS A 225 2.61 16.88 -3.59
C CYS A 225 2.30 17.38 -2.17
N THR A 226 2.74 18.62 -1.87
CA THR A 226 2.42 19.34 -0.62
C THR A 226 1.45 20.47 -0.95
N PRO A 227 0.13 20.29 -0.83
CA PRO A 227 -0.85 21.28 -1.28
C PRO A 227 -0.74 22.65 -0.59
N LEU A 228 -0.20 22.70 0.63
CA LEU A 228 -0.01 23.95 1.39
C LEU A 228 1.16 24.80 0.89
N VAL A 229 2.15 24.17 0.25
CA VAL A 229 3.34 24.83 -0.30
C VAL A 229 3.69 24.15 -1.63
N PRO A 230 2.82 24.29 -2.66
CA PRO A 230 2.97 23.54 -3.89
C PRO A 230 4.21 23.99 -4.66
N VAL A 231 4.99 23.02 -5.16
CA VAL A 231 6.08 23.28 -6.10
C VAL A 231 5.56 22.93 -7.49
N PHE A 232 5.31 23.95 -8.31
CA PHE A 232 4.90 23.76 -9.70
C PHE A 232 6.13 23.57 -10.61
N GLU A 233 5.91 23.01 -11.78
CA GLU A 233 6.96 22.90 -12.80
C GLU A 233 7.31 24.30 -13.34
N THR A 234 8.61 24.58 -13.41
CA THR A 234 9.17 25.76 -14.07
C THR A 234 10.34 25.31 -14.94
N PRO A 235 10.87 26.17 -15.84
CA PRO A 235 12.09 25.82 -16.59
C PRO A 235 13.27 25.44 -15.69
N GLU A 236 13.29 25.88 -14.43
CA GLU A 236 14.35 25.65 -13.46
C GLU A 236 14.02 24.59 -12.39
N THR A 237 12.75 24.20 -12.23
CA THR A 237 12.30 23.30 -11.15
C THR A 237 11.42 22.16 -11.66
N ARG A 238 11.74 20.93 -11.26
CA ARG A 238 10.83 19.79 -11.47
C ARG A 238 9.58 19.98 -10.61
N GLY A 239 8.41 19.93 -11.24
CA GLY A 239 7.13 20.06 -10.55
C GLY A 239 6.89 18.90 -9.58
N GLN A 240 6.34 19.22 -8.42
CA GLN A 240 5.86 18.28 -7.41
C GLN A 240 4.34 18.20 -7.39
N CYS A 241 3.68 19.30 -7.73
CA CYS A 241 2.23 19.43 -7.79
C CYS A 241 1.79 19.87 -9.18
N THR A 242 0.65 19.35 -9.64
CA THR A 242 -0.13 19.95 -10.72
C THR A 242 -0.89 21.19 -10.21
N GLU A 243 -1.42 22.02 -11.12
CA GLU A 243 -2.19 23.23 -10.75
C GLU A 243 -3.43 22.93 -9.89
N ASP A 244 -4.02 21.74 -10.05
CA ASP A 244 -5.15 21.23 -9.24
C ASP A 244 -4.69 20.50 -7.95
N LEU A 245 -3.44 20.71 -7.54
CA LEU A 245 -2.86 20.24 -6.27
C LEU A 245 -2.79 18.70 -6.15
N GLN A 246 -2.65 18.01 -7.28
CA GLN A 246 -2.37 16.57 -7.32
C GLN A 246 -0.87 16.30 -7.45
N PRO A 247 -0.39 15.11 -7.06
CA PRO A 247 0.96 14.67 -7.36
C PRO A 247 1.28 14.80 -8.85
N PHE A 248 2.39 15.47 -9.17
CA PHE A 248 2.77 15.73 -10.57
C PHE A 248 3.11 14.44 -11.33
N GLN A 249 3.67 13.45 -10.65
CA GLN A 249 4.04 12.16 -11.24
C GLN A 249 3.10 11.06 -10.77
N ILE A 250 2.45 10.39 -11.73
CA ILE A 250 1.73 9.15 -11.49
C ILE A 250 2.77 8.02 -11.52
N PRO A 251 2.92 7.23 -10.43
CA PRO A 251 3.86 6.13 -10.42
C PRO A 251 3.47 5.05 -11.44
N VAL A 252 4.48 4.31 -11.90
CA VAL A 252 4.29 3.15 -12.78
C VAL A 252 4.50 1.88 -11.94
N ALA A 253 3.61 0.91 -12.11
CA ALA A 253 3.73 -0.35 -11.40
C ALA A 253 4.89 -1.18 -11.92
N GLU A 254 5.65 -1.76 -10.99
CA GLU A 254 6.76 -2.66 -11.27
C GLU A 254 6.45 -4.07 -10.80
N ARG A 255 6.91 -5.07 -11.57
CA ARG A 255 6.86 -6.48 -11.18
C ARG A 255 8.03 -6.88 -10.29
#